data_AF-A0A2P1UH70-F1
#
_entry.id   AF-A0A2P1UH70-F1
#
_cell.length_a   1.000
_cell.length_b   1.000
_cell.length_c   1.000
_cell.angle_alpha   90.00
_cell.angle_beta   90.00
_cell.angle_gamma   90.00
#
_symmetry.space_group_name_H-M   'P 1'
#
loop_
_entity.id
_entity.type
_entity.pdbx_description
1 polymer ?
#
loop_
_entity_poly.entity_id
_entity_poly.type
_entity_poly.pdbx_seq_one_letter_code
_entity_poly.pdbx_strand_id
1 'polypeptide(L)' 'MIGKAEITYKVRLTAKANKVYSEADPILKKKIAKCLKLLQETPKNHPQIKALKGEFAGKYRFRVGD' A
#
# COMPACT_ATOMS: atom_id res chain seq x y z
N MET A 1 -26.62 -5.29 -16.68
CA MET A 1 -25.34 -5.41 -15.93
C MET A 1 -24.94 -4.02 -15.51
N ILE A 2 -25.01 -3.69 -14.22
CA ILE A 2 -24.65 -2.35 -13.73
C ILE A 2 -23.12 -2.34 -13.62
N GLY A 3 -22.45 -1.59 -14.48
CA GLY A 3 -21.00 -1.40 -14.45
C GLY A 3 -20.61 -0.79 -13.11
N LYS A 4 -19.91 -1.56 -12.28
CA LYS A 4 -19.33 -1.07 -11.03
C LYS A 4 -18.32 0.01 -11.40
N ALA A 5 -18.52 1.24 -10.94
CA ALA A 5 -17.49 2.27 -11.06
C ALA A 5 -16.24 1.77 -10.33
N GLU A 6 -15.17 1.48 -11.06
CA GLU A 6 -13.86 1.18 -10.49
C GLU A 6 -13.30 2.47 -9.89
N ILE A 7 -13.56 2.70 -8.61
CA ILE A 7 -12.89 3.77 -7.88
C ILE A 7 -11.46 3.29 -7.61
N THR A 8 -10.53 3.70 -8.48
CA THR A 8 -9.11 3.47 -8.29
C THR A 8 -8.51 4.60 -7.47
N TYR A 9 -7.99 4.28 -6.29
CA TYR A 9 -7.28 5.21 -5.43
C TYR A 9 -5.92 5.60 -6.03
N LYS A 10 -5.58 6.89 -5.96
CA LYS A 10 -4.24 7.35 -6.35
C LYS A 10 -3.24 7.14 -5.20
N VAL A 11 -2.27 6.27 -5.40
CA VAL A 11 -1.15 6.08 -4.47
C VAL A 11 -0.12 7.19 -4.68
N ARG A 12 0.29 7.84 -3.59
CA ARG A 12 1.38 8.83 -3.57
C ARG A 12 2.40 8.42 -2.53
N LEU A 13 3.67 8.46 -2.91
CA LEU A 13 4.79 8.18 -2.02
C LEU A 13 5.44 9.50 -1.61
N THR A 14 5.85 9.59 -0.34
CA THR A 14 6.73 10.67 0.11
C THR A 14 8.10 10.52 -0.54
N ALA A 15 8.89 11.60 -0.57
CA ALA A 15 10.26 11.54 -1.10
C ALA A 15 11.11 10.44 -0.43
N LYS A 16 10.98 10.30 0.91
CA LYS A 16 11.66 9.25 1.67
C LYS A 16 11.22 7.84 1.25
N ALA A 17 9.91 7.61 1.08
CA ALA A 17 9.41 6.31 0.65
C ALA A 17 9.82 5.98 -0.80
N ASN A 18 9.82 6.96 -1.69
CA ASN A 18 10.32 6.80 -3.06
C ASN A 18 11.79 6.38 -3.09
N LYS A 19 12.65 7.03 -2.28
CA LYS A 19 14.07 6.68 -2.19
C LYS A 19 14.28 5.23 -1.76
N VAL A 20 13.58 4.80 -0.70
CA VAL A 20 13.62 3.41 -0.22
C VAL A 20 13.17 2.44 -1.31
N TYR A 21 12.09 2.76 -2.03
CA TYR A 21 11.59 1.92 -3.11
C TYR A 21 12.55 1.84 -4.31
N SER A 22 13.26 2.93 -4.64
CA SER A 22 14.24 2.93 -5.74
C SER A 22 15.49 2.12 -5.42
N GLU A 23 15.94 2.13 -4.15
CA GLU A 23 17.16 1.46 -3.68
C GLU A 23 16.92 -0.01 -3.27
N ALA A 24 15.66 -0.43 -3.13
CA ALA A 24 15.31 -1.81 -2.79
C ALA A 24 15.80 -2.82 -3.83
N ASP A 25 16.22 -3.99 -3.36
CA ASP A 25 16.57 -5.11 -4.23
C ASP A 25 15.37 -5.55 -5.10
N PRO A 26 15.60 -6.23 -6.23
CA PRO A 26 14.53 -6.59 -7.16
C PRO A 26 13.38 -7.39 -6.54
N ILE A 27 13.66 -8.25 -5.55
CA ILE A 27 12.67 -9.09 -4.88
C ILE A 27 11.78 -8.21 -4.00
N LEU A 28 12.39 -7.37 -3.14
CA LEU A 28 11.64 -6.45 -2.29
C LEU A 28 10.84 -5.44 -3.10
N LYS A 29 11.42 -4.89 -4.17
CA LYS A 29 10.75 -3.95 -5.08
C LYS A 29 9.48 -4.56 -5.69
N LYS A 30 9.55 -5.82 -6.14
CA LYS A 30 8.39 -6.56 -6.66
C LYS A 30 7.30 -6.76 -5.59
N LYS A 31 7.68 -7.08 -4.34
CA LYS A 31 6.73 -7.20 -3.22
C LYS A 31 6.04 -5.87 -2.91
N ILE A 32 6.81 -4.77 -2.85
CA ILE A 32 6.27 -3.42 -2.63
C ILE A 32 5.31 -3.04 -3.75
N ALA A 33 5.70 -3.23 -5.02
CA ALA A 33 4.86 -2.90 -6.18
C ALA A 33 3.49 -3.60 -6.15
N LYS A 34 3.47 -4.89 -5.77
CA LYS A 34 2.22 -5.64 -5.59
C LYS A 34 1.33 -5.03 -4.50
N CYS A 35 1.92 -4.61 -3.38
CA CYS A 35 1.19 -3.96 -2.29
C CYS A 35 0.64 -2.60 -2.72
N LEU A 36 1.41 -1.79 -3.46
CA LEU A 36 0.93 -0.50 -3.97
C LEU A 36 -0.24 -0.67 -4.95
N LYS A 37 -0.22 -1.69 -5.81
CA LYS A 37 -1.36 -2.01 -6.68
C LYS A 37 -2.62 -2.35 -5.86
N LEU A 38 -2.49 -3.20 -4.84
CA LEU A 38 -3.61 -3.51 -3.94
C LEU A 38 -4.16 -2.26 -3.25
N LEU A 39 -3.31 -1.31 -2.88
CA LEU A 39 -3.76 -0.05 -2.28
C LEU A 39 -4.55 0.85 -3.25
N GLN A 40 -4.34 0.69 -4.56
CA GLN A 40 -5.14 1.40 -5.57
C GLN A 40 -6.57 0.85 -5.63
N GLU A 41 -6.79 -0.41 -5.25
CA GLU A 41 -8.10 -1.07 -5.35
C GLU A 41 -8.82 -1.12 -3.98
N THR A 42 -8.11 -1.52 -2.93
CA THR A 42 -8.68 -1.83 -1.61
C THR A 42 -7.78 -1.34 -0.45
N PRO A 43 -7.60 -0.02 -0.28
CA PRO A 43 -6.57 0.57 0.59
C PRO A 43 -6.67 0.23 2.08
N LYS A 44 -7.80 -0.30 2.55
CA LYS A 44 -8.02 -0.67 3.96
C LYS A 44 -8.47 -2.12 4.15
N ASN A 45 -8.78 -2.84 3.06
CA ASN A 45 -9.46 -4.12 3.14
C ASN A 45 -8.55 -5.26 2.66
N HIS A 46 -7.50 -5.56 3.44
CA HIS A 46 -6.58 -6.65 3.17
C HIS A 46 -6.04 -7.23 4.50
N PRO A 47 -5.84 -8.56 4.64
CA PRO A 47 -5.40 -9.17 5.91
C PRO A 47 -4.04 -8.66 6.45
N GLN A 48 -3.18 -8.19 5.56
CA GLN A 48 -1.87 -7.64 5.92
C GLN A 48 -1.92 -6.13 6.27
N ILE A 49 -3.10 -5.51 6.13
CA ILE A 49 -3.34 -4.12 6.51
C ILE A 49 -3.95 -4.09 7.90
N LYS A 50 -3.28 -3.41 8.84
CA LYS A 50 -3.76 -3.25 10.21
C LYS A 50 -3.77 -1.79 10.61
N ALA A 51 -4.84 -1.36 11.27
CA ALA A 51 -4.93 -0.03 11.87
C ALA A 51 -3.87 0.12 12.97
N LEU A 52 -3.22 1.29 13.00
CA LEU A 52 -2.29 1.66 14.05
C LEU A 52 -3.05 2.28 15.24
N LYS A 53 -2.43 2.22 16.42
CA LYS A 53 -2.98 2.73 17.70
C LYS A 53 -2.11 3.88 18.22
N GLY A 54 -2.57 4.56 19.28
CA GLY A 54 -1.81 5.63 19.94
C GLY A 54 -1.64 6.86 19.04
N GLU A 55 -0.44 7.43 19.01
CA GLU A 55 -0.09 8.63 18.20
C GLU A 55 -0.32 8.45 16.69
N PHE A 56 -0.42 7.20 16.22
CA PHE A 56 -0.67 6.86 14.82
C PHE A 56 -2.13 6.45 14.56
N ALA A 57 -3.05 6.68 15.50
CA ALA A 57 -4.47 6.42 15.29
C ALA A 57 -4.99 7.08 13.99
N GLY A 58 -5.79 6.34 13.22
CA GLY A 58 -6.25 6.75 11.89
C GLY A 58 -5.29 6.41 10.74
N LYS A 59 -4.06 5.96 11.03
CA LYS A 59 -3.10 5.44 10.03
C LYS A 59 -3.10 3.91 10.02
N TYR A 60 -2.48 3.34 9.00
CA TYR A 60 -2.43 1.90 8.76
C TYR A 60 -0.99 1.46 8.48
N ARG A 61 -0.67 0.21 8.81
CA ARG A 61 0.51 -0.49 8.30
C ARG A 61 0.09 -1.55 7.30
N PHE A 62 0.89 -1.77 6.27
CA PHE A 62 0.79 -2.90 5.35
C PHE A 62 2.08 -3.70 5.50
N ARG A 63 1.99 -4.95 5.99
CA ARG A 63 3.13 -5.85 6.02
C ARG A 63 3.57 -6.21 4.58
N VAL A 64 4.84 -6.02 4.26
CA VAL A 64 5.41 -6.40 2.96
C VAL A 64 6.34 -7.58 3.18
N GLY A 65 5.96 -8.77 2.71
CA GLY A 65 6.69 -9.99 2.99
C GLY A 65 6.35 -10.59 4.37
N ASP A 66 7.28 -11.40 4.87
CA ASP A 66 7.22 -12.09 6.16
C ASP A 66 8.38 -11.63 7.04
#